data_AF-A0A953RDC6-F1
#
_entry.id   AF-A0A953RDC6-F1
#
_cell.length_a   1.000
_cell.length_b   1.000
_cell.length_c   1.000
_cell.angle_alpha   90.00
_cell.angle_beta   90.00
_cell.angle_gamma   90.00
#
_symmetry.space_group_name_H-M   'P 1'
#
loop_
_entity.id
_entity.type
_entity.pdbx_description
1 polymer ?
#
loop_
_entity_poly.entity_id
_entity_poly.type
_entity_poly.pdbx_seq_one_letter_code
_entity_poly.pdbx_strand_id
1 'polypeptide(L)'
;MVENQPEAKPVESFEGSLDELEKVVKQLEAGDLSLERSLELFERGMNLSDTCRKQLETAETRVEMLIRKEGKLTAEPFRPEKP
;
A
#
# COMPACT_ATOMS: atom_id res chain seq x y z
N MET A 1 15.17 28.08 -20.14
CA MET A 1 15.96 27.13 -19.34
C MET A 1 15.33 27.12 -17.96
N VAL A 2 14.42 26.19 -17.69
CA VAL A 2 13.67 26.13 -16.43
C VAL A 2 14.17 24.92 -15.66
N GLU A 3 15.04 25.22 -14.70
CA GLU A 3 15.04 24.75 -13.32
C GLU A 3 15.05 23.23 -13.07
N ASN A 4 16.27 22.73 -12.86
CA ASN A 4 16.60 21.44 -12.27
C ASN A 4 16.15 21.41 -10.78
N GLN A 5 15.03 20.78 -10.49
CA GLN A 5 14.65 20.43 -9.12
C GLN A 5 15.35 19.13 -8.70
N PRO A 6 15.86 19.03 -7.46
CA PRO A 6 16.63 17.89 -7.00
C PRO A 6 15.74 16.64 -7.00
N GLU A 7 16.25 15.57 -7.60
CA GLU A 7 15.70 14.22 -7.59
C GLU A 7 15.56 13.74 -6.14
N ALA A 8 14.49 14.15 -5.46
CA ALA A 8 13.99 13.44 -4.31
C ALA A 8 13.65 12.05 -4.83
N LYS A 9 14.44 11.03 -4.43
CA LYS A 9 14.13 9.61 -4.67
C LYS A 9 12.62 9.46 -4.55
N PRO A 10 11.91 9.02 -5.61
CA PRO A 10 10.46 9.01 -5.55
C PRO A 10 10.11 8.21 -4.31
N VAL A 11 9.35 8.85 -3.40
CA VAL A 11 8.58 8.09 -2.42
C VAL A 11 7.83 7.08 -3.27
N GLU A 12 8.20 5.80 -3.17
CA GLU A 12 7.60 4.77 -4.02
C GLU A 12 6.08 4.88 -3.86
N SER A 13 5.41 5.26 -4.95
CA SER A 13 3.96 5.42 -4.91
C SER A 13 3.33 4.05 -4.63
N PHE A 14 2.11 4.06 -4.08
CA PHE A 14 1.38 2.82 -3.81
C PHE A 14 1.32 1.93 -5.06
N GLU A 15 1.04 2.54 -6.22
CA GLU A 15 0.97 1.85 -7.51
C GLU A 15 2.34 1.27 -7.91
N GLY A 16 3.43 1.98 -7.61
CA GLY A 16 4.79 1.50 -7.88
C GLY A 16 5.17 0.31 -7.01
N SER A 17 4.93 0.40 -5.69
CA SER A 17 5.18 -0.71 -4.77
C SER A 17 4.30 -1.92 -5.07
N LEU A 18 3.05 -1.70 -5.51
CA LEU A 18 2.15 -2.77 -5.91
C LEU A 18 2.62 -3.48 -7.19
N ASP A 19 2.98 -2.74 -8.24
CA ASP A 19 3.52 -3.30 -9.49
C ASP A 19 4.81 -4.10 -9.24
N GLU A 20 5.68 -3.61 -8.35
CA GLU A 20 6.88 -4.32 -7.96
C GLU A 20 6.56 -5.62 -7.20
N LEU A 21 5.59 -5.58 -6.28
CA LEU A 21 5.13 -6.77 -5.56
C LEU A 21 4.57 -7.82 -6.51
N GLU A 22 3.76 -7.42 -7.49
CA GLU A 22 3.22 -8.32 -8.51
C GLU A 22 4.34 -8.98 -9.34
N LYS A 23 5.39 -8.23 -9.68
CA LYS A 23 6.58 -8.77 -10.37
C LYS A 23 7.35 -9.77 -9.51
N VAL A 24 7.45 -9.53 -8.21
CA VAL A 24 8.09 -10.45 -7.26
C VAL A 24 7.28 -11.74 -7.16
N VAL A 25 5.97 -11.65 -6.99
CA VAL A 25 5.07 -12.81 -6.92
C VAL A 25 5.15 -13.64 -8.20
N LYS A 26 5.08 -13.00 -9.38
CA LYS A 26 5.22 -13.71 -10.67
C LYS A 26 6.54 -14.46 -10.80
N GLN A 27 7.64 -13.89 -10.31
CA GLN A 27 8.94 -14.56 -10.31
C GLN A 27 8.96 -15.76 -9.36
N LEU A 28 8.39 -15.63 -8.16
CA LEU A 28 8.27 -16.73 -7.20
C LEU A 28 7.40 -17.87 -7.73
N GLU A 29 6.30 -17.54 -8.43
CA GLU A 29 5.38 -18.52 -9.04
C GLU A 29 5.99 -19.24 -10.24
N ALA A 30 6.94 -18.64 -10.95
CA ALA A 30 7.60 -19.25 -12.10
C ALA A 30 8.43 -20.49 -11.73
N GLY A 31 8.88 -20.60 -10.47
CA GLY A 31 9.50 -21.82 -9.93
C GLY A 31 10.91 -22.16 -10.43
N ASP A 32 11.50 -21.35 -11.32
CA ASP A 32 12.84 -21.55 -11.90
C ASP A 32 13.94 -20.78 -11.13
N LEU A 33 13.79 -20.65 -9.82
CA LEU A 33 14.67 -19.86 -8.96
C LEU A 33 15.51 -20.74 -8.05
N SER A 34 16.75 -20.34 -7.80
CA SER A 34 17.55 -20.94 -6.73
C SER A 34 16.93 -20.67 -5.37
N LEU A 35 17.27 -21.46 -4.36
CA LEU A 35 16.80 -21.26 -2.98
C LEU A 35 17.17 -19.86 -2.46
N GLU A 36 18.43 -19.45 -2.65
CA GLU A 36 18.91 -18.12 -2.23
C GLU A 36 18.09 -17.01 -2.90
N ARG A 37 17.87 -17.13 -4.22
CA ARG A 37 17.10 -16.13 -4.95
C ARG A 37 15.63 -16.09 -4.53
N SER A 38 15.06 -17.25 -4.21
CA SER A 38 13.68 -17.35 -3.69
C SER A 38 13.55 -16.66 -2.33
N LEU A 39 14.54 -16.80 -1.46
CA LEU A 39 14.58 -16.11 -0.15
C LEU A 39 14.70 -14.60 -0.32
N GLU A 40 15.59 -14.12 -1.19
CA GLU A 40 15.73 -12.68 -1.48
C GLU A 40 14.42 -12.07 -2.00
N LEU A 41 13.76 -12.76 -2.94
CA LEU A 41 12.49 -12.30 -3.50
C LEU A 41 11.37 -12.36 -2.46
N PHE A 42 11.34 -13.36 -1.59
CA PHE A 42 10.38 -13.44 -0.51
C PHE A 42 10.53 -12.27 0.48
N GLU A 43 11.76 -11.98 0.92
CA GLU A 43 12.03 -10.83 1.81
C GLU A 43 11.64 -9.51 1.16
N ARG A 44 11.98 -9.33 -0.12
CA ARG A 44 11.55 -8.15 -0.89
C ARG A 44 10.03 -8.04 -0.98
N GLY A 45 9.35 -9.15 -1.26
CA GLY A 45 7.89 -9.21 -1.32
C GLY A 45 7.24 -8.84 0.02
N MET A 46 7.79 -9.30 1.15
CA MET A 46 7.32 -8.90 2.48
C MET A 46 7.49 -7.40 2.72
N ASN A 47 8.65 -6.83 2.38
CA ASN A 47 8.90 -5.40 2.54
C ASN A 47 7.95 -4.54 1.70
N LEU A 48 7.69 -4.95 0.45
CA LEU A 48 6.74 -4.28 -0.44
C LEU A 48 5.31 -4.38 0.09
N SER A 49 4.90 -5.55 0.56
CA SER A 49 3.57 -5.74 1.16
C SER A 49 3.36 -4.86 2.40
N ASP A 50 4.36 -4.76 3.28
CA ASP A 50 4.28 -3.90 4.45
C ASP A 50 4.22 -2.41 4.07
N THR A 51 4.96 -2.03 3.02
CA THR A 51 4.95 -0.68 2.46
C THR A 51 3.57 -0.31 1.92
N CYS A 52 2.97 -1.18 1.10
CA CYS A 52 1.60 -1.00 0.59
C CYS A 52 0.59 -0.85 1.74
N ARG A 53 0.68 -1.70 2.77
CA ARG A 53 -0.19 -1.62 3.96
C ARG A 53 -0.08 -0.27 4.66
N LYS A 54 1.13 0.20 4.93
CA LYS A 54 1.37 1.51 5.59
C LYS A 54 0.82 2.68 4.78
N GLN A 55 0.94 2.62 3.46
CA GLN A 55 0.38 3.64 2.58
C GLN A 55 -1.16 3.68 2.66
N LEU A 56 -1.81 2.51 2.66
CA LEU A 56 -3.25 2.40 2.83
C LEU A 56 -3.71 2.89 4.21
N GLU A 57 -3.04 2.50 5.29
CA GLU A 57 -3.33 2.97 6.65
C GLU A 57 -3.23 4.50 6.77
N THR A 58 -2.23 5.09 6.11
CA THR A 58 -2.05 6.55 6.06
C THR A 58 -3.19 7.22 5.31
N ALA A 59 -3.62 6.64 4.17
CA ALA A 59 -4.73 7.15 3.39
C ALA A 59 -6.05 7.06 4.16
N GLU A 60 -6.33 5.93 4.81
CA GLU A 60 -7.50 5.70 5.66
C GLU A 60 -7.57 6.73 6.80
N THR A 61 -6.46 6.90 7.53
CA THR A 61 -6.36 7.88 8.62
C THR A 61 -6.65 9.30 8.12
N ARG A 62 -6.16 9.66 6.93
CA ARG A 62 -6.41 10.97 6.32
C ARG A 62 -7.89 11.15 5.96
N VAL A 63 -8.53 10.14 5.39
CA VAL A 63 -9.97 10.16 5.09
C VAL A 63 -10.79 10.32 6.37
N GLU A 64 -10.48 9.54 7.41
CA GLU A 64 -11.17 9.63 8.69
C GLU A 64 -11.04 11.02 9.32
N MET A 65 -9.84 11.62 9.29
CA MET A 65 -9.63 12.99 9.77
C MET A 65 -10.42 14.03 8.98
N LEU A 66 -10.58 13.86 7.66
CA LEU A 66 -11.37 14.77 6.83
C LEU A 66 -12.86 14.66 7.14
N ILE A 67 -13.39 13.44 7.28
CA ILE A 67 -14.79 13.20 7.67
C ILE A 67 -15.07 13.80 9.05
N ARG A 68 -14.16 13.61 10.02
CA ARG A 68 -14.28 14.23 11.36
C ARG A 68 -14.27 15.76 11.30
N LYS A 69 -13.52 16.37 10.38
CA LYS A 69 -13.45 17.83 10.19
C LYS A 69 -14.70 18.43 9.52
N GLU A 70 -15.41 17.68 8.68
CA GLU A 70 -16.66 18.13 8.04
C GLU A 70 -17.90 18.10 8.97
N GLY A 71 -17.74 17.68 10.23
CA GLY A 71 -18.69 18.01 11.30
C GLY A 71 -20.09 17.37 11.22
N LYS A 72 -20.30 16.37 10.35
CA LYS A 72 -21.53 15.55 10.33
C LYS A 72 -21.22 14.06 10.41
N LEU A 73 -20.87 13.60 11.60
CA LEU A 73 -20.96 12.18 11.94
C LEU A 73 -22.31 11.93 12.61
N THR A 74 -23.34 11.60 11.82
CA THR A 74 -24.47 10.83 12.35
C THR A 74 -24.10 9.36 12.26
N ALA A 75 -23.44 8.85 13.31
CA ALA A 75 -23.42 7.41 13.55
C ALA A 75 -24.84 7.03 14.00
N GLU A 76 -25.66 6.55 13.07
CA GLU A 76 -26.92 5.92 13.44
C GLU A 76 -26.61 4.54 14.03
N PRO A 77 -27.09 4.24 15.25
CA PRO A 77 -26.96 2.90 15.80
C PRO A 77 -27.70 1.92 14.90
N PHE A 78 -26.99 0.91 14.38
CA PHE A 78 -27.61 -0.19 13.66
C PHE A 78 -28.60 -0.90 14.60
N ARG A 79 -29.90 -0.67 14.38
CA ARG A 79 -30.98 -1.42 15.01
C ARG A 79 -31.40 -2.51 14.02
N PRO A 80 -31.07 -3.79 14.26
CA PRO A 80 -31.73 -4.84 13.52
C PRO A 80 -33.23 -4.77 13.87
N GLU A 81 -34.06 -4.36 12.91
CA GLU A 81 -35.51 -4.54 13.03
C GLU A 81 -35.78 -6.04 13.20
N LYS A 82 -36.50 -6.38 14.27
CA LYS A 82 -37.05 -7.72 14.47
C LYS A 82 -38.17 -7.97 13.45
N PRO A 83 -38.12 -9.12 12.78
CA PRO A 83 -39.25 -10.02 12.71
C PRO A 83 -39.09 -11.18 13.70
#